data_AF-A0AAD7MWX1-F1
#
_entry.id   AF-A0AAD7MWX1-F1
#
_cell.length_a   1.000
_cell.length_b   1.000
_cell.length_c   1.000
_cell.angle_alpha   90.00
_cell.angle_beta   90.00
_cell.angle_gamma   90.00
#
_symmetry.space_group_name_H-M   'P 1'
#
loop_
_entity.id
_entity.type
_entity.pdbx_description
1 polymer ?
#
loop_
_entity_poly.entity_id
_entity_poly.type
_entity_poly.pdbx_seq_one_letter_code
_entity_poly.pdbx_strand_id
1 'polypeptide(L)'
;MTRQNKETHLRSWADVVCKIWLNPTEQSEIGNANSRAHIKKLTKEGDIIVKPTTVHSRARTRALPAAKRKGRHWHADTGTNKVCMPTKRVLRRLLRKYREAGKINKHLYVAHFSFPSEVEKSCTRVLTDQMEARRVKNKVHRRTARVQEKRTGFLAIEVSSVKE
;
A
#
# COMPACT_ATOMS: atom_id res chain seq x y z
N MET A 1 -45.38 52.76 9.69
CA MET A 1 -44.06 52.40 9.13
C MET A 1 -43.43 51.41 10.10
N THR A 2 -43.05 50.17 9.80
CA THR A 2 -42.59 49.53 8.56
C THR A 2 -42.92 48.03 8.59
N ARG A 3 -43.68 47.54 7.61
CA ARG A 3 -43.92 46.11 7.38
C ARG A 3 -42.68 45.56 6.66
N GLN A 4 -41.66 45.13 7.40
CA GLN A 4 -40.45 44.57 6.81
C GLN A 4 -40.77 43.21 6.16
N ASN A 5 -40.49 43.16 4.85
CA ASN A 5 -40.52 42.02 3.94
C ASN A 5 -40.16 40.68 4.59
N LYS A 6 -41.18 39.82 4.81
CA LYS A 6 -40.98 38.39 5.09
C LYS A 6 -41.04 37.53 3.82
N GLU A 7 -41.30 38.12 2.65
CA GLU A 7 -41.46 37.39 1.37
C GLU A 7 -40.13 36.98 0.72
N THR A 8 -39.01 37.60 1.09
CA THR A 8 -37.69 37.29 0.48
C THR A 8 -37.08 35.98 0.98
N HIS A 9 -37.48 35.48 2.15
CA HIS A 9 -36.92 34.24 2.72
C HIS A 9 -37.59 32.95 2.21
N LEU A 10 -38.88 32.99 1.84
CA LEU A 10 -39.61 31.80 1.36
C LEU A 10 -39.31 31.45 -0.11
N ARG A 11 -38.83 32.42 -0.90
CA ARG A 11 -38.36 32.18 -2.28
C ARG A 11 -37.11 31.28 -2.33
N SER A 12 -36.22 31.44 -1.35
CA SER A 12 -34.95 30.70 -1.26
C SER A 12 -35.11 29.22 -0.96
N TRP A 13 -36.18 28.79 -0.28
CA TRP A 13 -36.36 27.39 0.12
C TRP A 13 -37.03 26.55 -0.98
N ALA A 14 -37.98 27.14 -1.71
CA ALA A 14 -38.61 26.50 -2.88
C ALA A 14 -37.61 26.26 -4.02
N ASP A 15 -36.65 27.16 -4.20
CA ASP A 15 -35.56 27.03 -5.20
C ASP A 15 -34.58 25.87 -4.88
N VAL A 16 -34.53 25.38 -3.63
CA VAL A 16 -33.61 24.30 -3.21
C VAL A 16 -34.18 22.90 -3.50
N VAL A 17 -35.50 22.72 -3.46
CA VAL A 17 -36.15 21.40 -3.60
C VAL A 17 -36.73 21.17 -5.00
N CYS A 18 -37.21 22.23 -5.69
CA CYS A 18 -37.83 22.11 -7.00
C CYS A 18 -37.10 22.97 -8.05
N LYS A 19 -36.21 22.36 -8.84
CA LYS A 19 -35.53 22.98 -10.00
C LYS A 19 -36.45 23.20 -11.21
N ILE A 20 -37.76 23.16 -11.01
CA ILE A 20 -38.75 23.29 -12.07
C ILE A 20 -39.48 24.62 -11.85
N TRP A 21 -39.53 25.42 -12.90
CA TRP A 21 -40.39 26.58 -13.00
C TRP A 21 -41.58 26.23 -13.89
N LEU A 22 -42.78 26.61 -13.45
CA LEU A 22 -44.04 26.42 -14.17
C LEU A 22 -44.60 27.79 -14.53
N ASN A 23 -45.08 27.95 -15.75
CA ASN A 23 -45.73 29.17 -16.21
C ASN A 23 -47.05 29.39 -15.43
N PRO A 24 -47.22 30.52 -14.71
CA PRO A 24 -48.44 30.78 -13.95
C PRO A 24 -49.66 31.07 -14.83
N THR A 25 -49.49 31.43 -16.10
CA THR A 25 -50.61 31.72 -17.01
C THR A 25 -51.24 30.43 -17.55
N GLU A 26 -50.45 29.39 -17.79
CA GLU A 26 -50.86 28.12 -18.42
C GLU A 26 -51.10 26.99 -17.40
N GLN A 27 -51.54 27.31 -16.19
CA GLN A 27 -51.72 26.31 -15.11
C GLN A 27 -52.75 25.22 -15.45
N SER A 28 -53.79 25.57 -16.19
CA SER A 28 -54.83 24.63 -16.64
C SER A 28 -54.29 23.59 -17.62
N GLU A 29 -53.47 24.01 -18.59
CA GLU A 29 -52.85 23.11 -19.57
C GLU A 29 -51.82 22.18 -18.92
N ILE A 30 -51.01 22.72 -18.00
CA ILE A 30 -50.04 21.96 -17.21
C ILE A 30 -50.75 20.92 -16.33
N GLY A 31 -51.86 21.29 -15.67
CA GLY A 31 -52.64 20.39 -14.82
C GLY A 31 -53.27 19.22 -15.58
N ASN A 32 -53.59 19.41 -16.86
CA ASN A 32 -54.15 18.38 -17.73
C ASN A 32 -53.09 17.45 -18.35
N ALA A 33 -51.80 17.74 -18.16
CA ALA A 33 -50.70 17.00 -18.75
C ALA A 33 -50.37 15.68 -18.02
N ASN A 34 -51.22 14.68 -18.21
CA ASN A 34 -51.09 13.36 -17.56
C ASN A 34 -50.09 12.39 -18.23
N SER A 35 -49.58 12.73 -19.42
CA SER A 35 -48.65 11.88 -20.18
C SER A 35 -47.25 12.51 -20.29
N ARG A 36 -46.21 11.67 -20.29
CA ARG A 36 -44.82 12.13 -20.47
C ARG A 36 -44.59 12.79 -21.83
N ALA A 37 -45.32 12.36 -22.85
CA ALA A 37 -45.27 12.99 -24.17
C ALA A 37 -45.79 14.43 -24.10
N HIS A 38 -46.88 14.67 -23.36
CA HIS A 38 -47.43 15.99 -23.15
C HIS A 38 -46.49 16.88 -22.32
N ILE A 39 -45.92 16.37 -21.23
CA ILE A 39 -44.93 17.11 -20.42
C ILE A 39 -43.69 17.51 -21.25
N LYS A 40 -43.22 16.63 -22.15
CA LYS A 40 -42.10 16.95 -23.06
C LYS A 40 -42.46 18.06 -24.06
N LYS A 41 -43.72 18.09 -24.54
CA LYS A 41 -44.23 19.15 -25.43
C LYS A 41 -44.22 20.50 -24.71
N LEU A 42 -44.77 20.56 -23.49
CA LEU A 42 -44.75 21.76 -22.63
C LEU A 42 -43.33 22.21 -22.25
N THR A 43 -42.39 21.27 -22.08
CA THR A 43 -40.96 21.61 -21.84
C THR A 43 -40.30 22.22 -23.08
N LYS A 44 -40.73 21.83 -24.29
CA LYS A 44 -40.20 22.35 -25.56
C LYS A 44 -40.82 23.70 -25.92
N GLU A 45 -42.10 23.89 -25.60
CA GLU A 45 -42.86 25.13 -25.82
C GLU A 45 -42.48 26.23 -24.81
N GLY A 46 -41.99 25.83 -23.63
CA GLY A 46 -41.40 26.76 -22.64
C GLY A 46 -42.26 27.00 -21.41
N ASP A 47 -43.41 26.33 -21.27
CA ASP A 47 -44.28 26.44 -20.10
C ASP A 47 -43.74 25.73 -18.86
N ILE A 48 -42.84 24.75 -19.08
CA ILE A 48 -42.07 24.10 -18.03
C ILE A 48 -40.59 24.34 -18.28
N ILE A 49 -39.92 25.05 -17.36
CA ILE A 49 -38.49 25.37 -17.47
C ILE A 49 -37.73 24.71 -16.34
N VAL A 50 -36.66 23.99 -16.67
CA VAL A 50 -35.69 23.52 -15.67
C VAL A 50 -34.75 24.68 -15.35
N LYS A 51 -34.87 25.23 -14.15
CA LYS A 51 -33.97 26.28 -13.67
C LYS A 51 -32.54 25.73 -13.63
N PRO A 52 -31.53 26.48 -14.11
CA PRO A 52 -30.15 26.07 -13.98
C PRO A 52 -29.79 25.92 -12.50
N THR A 53 -28.98 24.92 -12.18
CA THR A 53 -28.52 24.71 -10.81
C THR A 53 -27.55 25.82 -10.40
N THR A 54 -27.70 26.36 -9.20
CA THR A 54 -26.71 27.28 -8.62
C THR A 54 -25.36 26.58 -8.50
N VAL A 55 -24.35 27.06 -9.25
CA VAL A 55 -23.03 26.41 -9.31
C VAL A 55 -22.15 26.91 -8.17
N HIS A 56 -21.67 25.98 -7.33
CA HIS A 56 -20.58 26.27 -6.39
C HIS A 56 -19.23 26.11 -7.09
N SER A 57 -18.51 27.22 -7.29
CA SER A 57 -17.18 27.19 -7.92
C SER A 57 -16.17 26.41 -7.07
N ARG A 58 -15.54 25.40 -7.68
CA ARG A 58 -14.44 24.62 -7.08
C ARG A 58 -13.05 25.16 -7.44
N ALA A 59 -12.95 26.33 -8.05
CA ALA A 59 -11.68 26.91 -8.51
C ALA A 59 -10.65 27.03 -7.37
N ARG A 60 -11.06 27.59 -6.22
CA ARG A 60 -10.19 27.71 -5.03
C ARG A 60 -9.78 26.36 -4.46
N THR A 61 -10.73 25.43 -4.36
CA THR A 61 -10.48 24.06 -3.88
C THR A 61 -9.54 23.29 -4.80
N ARG A 62 -9.50 23.58 -6.10
CA ARG A 62 -8.56 22.97 -7.06
C ARG A 62 -7.18 23.64 -7.05
N ALA A 63 -7.13 24.96 -6.85
CA ALA A 63 -5.88 25.71 -6.76
C ALA A 63 -5.04 25.28 -5.54
N LEU A 64 -5.68 24.99 -4.41
CA LEU A 64 -5.00 24.63 -3.17
C LEU A 64 -4.18 23.33 -3.25
N PRO A 65 -4.70 22.19 -3.76
CA PRO A 65 -3.91 20.99 -4.04
C PRO A 65 -2.79 21.20 -5.06
N ALA A 66 -2.99 22.06 -6.07
CA ALA A 66 -1.96 22.38 -7.05
C ALA A 66 -0.80 23.15 -6.41
N ALA A 67 -1.09 24.08 -5.49
CA ALA A 67 -0.08 24.76 -4.68
C ALA A 67 0.61 23.79 -3.70
N LYS A 68 -0.15 22.91 -3.03
CA LYS A 68 0.39 21.86 -2.13
C LYS A 68 1.33 20.89 -2.84
N ARG A 69 1.00 20.48 -4.07
CA ARG A 69 1.90 19.61 -4.88
C ARG A 69 3.21 20.31 -5.25
N LYS A 70 3.20 21.63 -5.39
CA LYS A 70 4.41 22.46 -5.58
C LYS A 70 5.17 22.73 -4.27
N GLY A 71 4.79 22.10 -3.15
CA GLY A 71 5.43 22.26 -1.85
C GLY A 71 5.00 23.50 -1.06
N ARG A 72 4.00 24.26 -1.54
CA ARG A 72 3.47 25.42 -0.81
C ARG A 72 2.47 24.97 0.25
N HIS A 73 2.31 25.76 1.32
CA HIS A 73 1.40 25.42 2.44
C HIS A 73 1.73 24.06 3.09
N TRP A 74 3.00 23.66 3.02
CA TRP A 74 3.59 22.59 3.83
C TRP A 74 4.20 23.23 5.07
N HIS A 75 3.34 23.67 5.98
CA HIS A 75 3.77 24.00 7.33
C HIS A 75 3.70 22.71 8.14
N ALA A 76 4.65 22.51 9.06
CA ALA A 76 4.68 21.36 9.94
C ALA A 76 3.56 21.49 10.98
N ASP A 77 2.31 21.35 10.54
CA ASP A 77 1.13 21.52 11.38
C ASP A 77 0.78 20.18 12.06
N THR A 78 1.05 20.14 13.38
CA THR A 78 0.34 19.41 14.45
C THR A 78 -0.19 17.99 14.19
N GLY A 79 0.51 17.19 13.37
CA GLY A 79 0.27 15.75 13.23
C GLY A 79 1.48 14.93 13.67
N THR A 80 1.25 13.79 14.34
CA THR A 80 2.31 12.78 14.50
C THR A 80 2.70 12.26 13.12
N ASN A 81 3.90 12.63 12.67
CA ASN A 81 4.49 12.32 11.35
C ASN A 81 4.36 10.83 10.94
N LYS A 82 4.21 9.92 11.92
CA LYS A 82 4.04 8.47 11.75
C LYS A 82 2.69 8.02 11.15
N VAL A 83 1.62 8.82 11.27
CA VAL A 83 0.28 8.43 10.77
C VAL A 83 0.11 8.76 9.28
N CYS A 84 0.77 9.83 8.80
CA CYS A 84 0.62 10.30 7.42
C CYS A 84 1.33 9.43 6.37
N MET A 85 2.36 8.65 6.73
CA MET A 85 3.16 7.87 5.78
C MET A 85 3.36 6.42 6.24
N PRO A 86 2.57 5.46 5.73
CA PRO A 86 2.76 4.04 6.05
C PRO A 86 3.92 3.43 5.25
N THR A 87 5.15 3.54 5.77
CA THR A 87 6.39 3.03 5.15
C THR A 87 6.45 1.50 5.00
N LYS A 88 5.66 0.76 5.79
CA LYS A 88 5.71 -0.72 5.87
C LYS A 88 5.23 -1.43 4.60
N ARG A 89 4.41 -0.82 3.74
CA ARG A 89 3.85 -1.48 2.53
C ARG A 89 4.91 -1.68 1.44
N VAL A 90 5.78 -0.70 1.24
CA VAL A 90 6.82 -0.73 0.18
C VAL A 90 7.88 -1.78 0.51
N LEU A 91 8.35 -1.82 1.77
CA LEU A 91 9.33 -2.81 2.23
C LEU A 91 8.83 -4.26 2.06
N ARG A 92 7.57 -4.53 2.41
CA ARG A 92 6.96 -5.86 2.26
C ARG A 92 6.93 -6.32 0.80
N ARG A 93 6.62 -5.42 -0.14
CA ARG A 93 6.63 -5.72 -1.58
C ARG A 93 8.04 -6.03 -2.09
N LEU A 94 9.04 -5.29 -1.62
CA LEU A 94 10.44 -5.51 -1.98
C LEU A 94 10.98 -6.84 -1.46
N LEU A 95 10.71 -7.17 -0.19
CA LEU A 95 11.10 -8.45 0.40
C LEU A 95 10.44 -9.65 -0.32
N ARG A 96 9.18 -9.51 -0.76
CA ARG A 96 8.52 -10.54 -1.57
C ARG A 96 9.26 -10.79 -2.89
N LYS A 97 9.58 -9.72 -3.64
CA LYS A 97 10.36 -9.81 -4.89
C LYS A 97 11.73 -10.47 -4.67
N TYR A 98 12.42 -10.14 -3.58
CA TYR A 98 13.73 -10.73 -3.29
C TYR A 98 13.64 -12.21 -2.90
N ARG A 99 12.54 -12.64 -2.27
CA ARG A 99 12.29 -14.05 -1.96
C ARG A 99 11.99 -14.85 -3.22
N GLU A 100 11.17 -14.32 -4.12
CA GLU A 100 10.86 -14.93 -5.42
C GLU A 100 12.11 -15.02 -6.31
N ALA A 101 12.98 -14.00 -6.28
CA ALA A 101 14.26 -14.01 -6.98
C ALA A 101 15.37 -14.84 -6.30
N GLY A 102 15.08 -15.50 -5.16
CA GLY A 102 16.05 -16.32 -4.44
C GLY A 102 17.19 -15.56 -3.75
N LYS A 103 17.17 -14.21 -3.76
CA LYS A 103 18.20 -13.38 -3.13
C LYS A 103 18.14 -13.43 -1.60
N ILE A 104 16.98 -13.77 -1.04
CA ILE A 104 16.79 -13.95 0.40
C ILE A 104 16.09 -15.27 0.71
N ASN A 105 16.54 -15.91 1.79
CA ASN A 105 15.93 -17.13 2.31
C ASN A 105 14.66 -16.82 3.13
N LYS A 106 13.79 -17.82 3.33
CA LYS A 106 12.56 -17.71 4.13
C LYS A 106 12.81 -17.12 5.52
N HIS A 107 13.90 -17.51 6.18
CA HIS A 107 14.25 -17.03 7.51
C HIS A 107 14.62 -15.54 7.54
N LEU A 108 15.32 -15.06 6.51
CA LEU A 108 15.63 -13.64 6.36
C LEU A 108 14.37 -12.83 6.01
N TYR A 109 13.48 -13.38 5.18
CA TYR A 109 12.20 -12.75 4.85
C TYR A 109 11.32 -12.53 6.10
N VAL A 110 11.17 -13.54 6.95
CA VAL A 110 10.34 -13.44 8.17
C VAL A 110 10.97 -12.49 9.19
N ALA A 111 12.29 -12.53 9.37
CA ALA A 111 13.02 -11.64 10.25
C ALA A 111 12.81 -10.16 9.85
N HIS A 112 13.10 -9.80 8.59
CA HIS A 112 12.95 -8.42 8.11
C HIS A 112 11.50 -7.95 7.99
N PHE A 113 10.52 -8.86 7.88
CA PHE A 113 9.11 -8.52 7.89
C PHE A 113 8.63 -8.04 9.27
N SER A 114 9.16 -8.65 10.34
CA SER A 114 8.81 -8.33 11.72
C SER A 114 9.72 -7.26 12.34
N PHE A 115 11.03 -7.31 12.05
CA PHE A 115 12.05 -6.41 12.61
C PHE A 115 13.12 -6.10 11.54
N PRO A 116 13.18 -4.86 11.00
CA PRO A 116 14.12 -4.51 9.94
C PRO A 116 15.60 -4.44 10.37
N SER A 117 15.89 -4.42 11.67
CA SER A 117 17.24 -4.30 12.23
C SER A 117 17.82 -5.69 12.50
N GLU A 118 18.75 -6.16 11.67
CA GLU A 118 19.84 -7.11 12.00
C GLU A 118 20.44 -7.67 10.71
N VAL A 119 21.52 -7.04 10.25
CA VAL A 119 22.34 -7.50 9.11
C VAL A 119 23.74 -7.83 9.63
N GLU A 120 23.84 -8.85 10.48
CA GLU A 120 25.12 -9.27 11.07
C GLU A 120 25.38 -10.79 10.92
N LYS A 121 24.78 -11.44 9.92
CA LYS A 121 24.88 -12.91 9.77
C LYS A 121 25.85 -13.39 8.68
N SER A 122 26.39 -12.50 7.85
CA SER A 122 27.30 -12.88 6.76
C SER A 122 28.76 -13.04 7.21
N CYS A 123 29.26 -12.15 8.07
CA CYS A 123 30.64 -12.20 8.56
C CYS A 123 30.90 -13.40 9.48
N THR A 124 29.91 -13.81 10.28
CA THR A 124 30.03 -14.94 11.22
C THR A 124 30.14 -16.28 10.49
N ARG A 125 29.42 -16.47 9.38
CA ARG A 125 29.46 -17.71 8.58
C ARG A 125 30.84 -17.97 7.99
N VAL A 126 31.49 -16.94 7.45
CA VAL A 126 32.84 -17.09 6.86
C VAL A 126 33.85 -17.50 7.94
N LEU A 127 33.75 -16.93 9.14
CA LEU A 127 34.58 -17.31 10.29
C LEU A 127 34.31 -18.74 10.75
N THR A 128 33.05 -19.18 10.82
CA THR A 128 32.71 -20.56 11.21
C THR A 128 33.22 -21.57 10.18
N ASP A 129 33.04 -21.30 8.89
CA ASP A 129 33.47 -22.19 7.81
C ASP A 129 35.00 -22.31 7.78
N GLN A 130 35.72 -21.21 8.02
CA GLN A 130 37.19 -21.22 8.16
C GLN A 130 37.65 -22.03 9.40
N MET A 131 36.96 -21.89 10.53
CA MET A 131 37.27 -22.66 11.75
C MET A 131 37.01 -24.16 11.56
N GLU A 132 35.89 -24.52 10.92
CA GLU A 132 35.54 -25.92 10.65
C GLU A 132 36.50 -26.55 9.65
N ALA A 133 36.89 -25.83 8.58
CA ALA A 133 37.91 -26.29 7.64
C ALA A 133 39.27 -26.55 8.34
N ARG A 134 39.67 -25.71 9.30
CA ARG A 134 40.86 -25.94 10.13
C ARG A 134 40.70 -27.19 11.02
N ARG A 135 39.53 -27.37 11.65
CA ARG A 135 39.23 -28.59 12.45
C ARG A 135 39.27 -29.86 11.63
N VAL A 136 38.67 -29.88 10.44
CA VAL A 136 38.66 -31.05 9.54
C VAL A 136 40.07 -31.37 9.05
N LYS A 137 40.87 -30.38 8.64
CA LYS A 137 42.28 -30.58 8.28
C LYS A 137 43.09 -31.21 9.42
N ASN A 138 42.89 -30.74 10.65
CA ASN A 138 43.56 -31.30 11.82
C ASN A 138 43.07 -32.71 12.16
N LYS A 139 41.78 -33.01 11.98
CA LYS A 139 41.18 -34.34 12.20
C LYS A 139 41.67 -35.38 11.20
N VAL A 140 41.97 -34.97 9.97
CA VAL A 140 42.47 -35.83 8.87
C VAL A 140 43.99 -36.12 8.99
N HIS A 141 44.66 -35.68 10.06
CA HIS A 141 46.02 -36.17 10.32
C HIS A 141 45.99 -37.69 10.45
N ARG A 142 46.55 -38.37 9.44
CA ARG A 142 46.63 -39.84 9.26
C ARG A 142 47.40 -40.59 10.36
N ARG A 143 47.60 -39.99 11.54
CA ARG A 143 48.34 -40.58 12.66
C ARG A 143 47.70 -41.88 13.14
N THR A 144 46.38 -41.91 13.32
CA THR A 144 45.66 -43.11 13.76
C THR A 144 45.73 -44.23 12.72
N ALA A 145 45.50 -43.89 11.45
CA ALA A 145 45.62 -44.84 10.33
C ALA A 145 47.05 -45.39 10.19
N ARG A 146 48.09 -44.54 10.28
CA ARG A 146 49.50 -44.97 10.25
C ARG A 146 49.87 -45.87 11.43
N VAL A 147 49.36 -45.58 12.63
CA VAL A 147 49.59 -46.43 13.81
C VAL A 147 48.90 -47.78 13.64
N GLN A 148 47.70 -47.81 13.07
CA GLN A 148 47.00 -49.05 12.73
C GLN A 148 47.75 -49.86 11.67
N GLU A 149 48.18 -49.24 10.57
CA GLU A 149 48.98 -49.89 9.52
C GLU A 149 50.28 -50.49 10.06
N LYS A 150 50.98 -49.76 10.96
CA LYS A 150 52.17 -50.29 11.64
C LYS A 150 51.84 -51.49 12.51
N ARG A 151 50.77 -51.40 13.33
CA ARG A 151 50.32 -52.51 14.19
C ARG A 151 49.94 -53.74 13.37
N THR A 152 49.21 -53.56 12.27
CA THR A 152 48.87 -54.66 11.36
C THR A 152 50.10 -55.25 10.67
N GLY A 153 51.09 -54.41 10.33
CA GLY A 153 52.36 -54.87 9.77
C GLY A 153 53.16 -55.73 10.74
N PHE A 154 53.25 -55.34 12.02
CA PHE A 154 53.88 -56.16 13.05
C PHE A 154 53.18 -57.50 13.25
N LEU A 155 51.85 -57.50 13.35
CA LEU A 155 51.06 -58.72 13.48
C LEU A 155 51.22 -59.66 12.26
N ALA A 156 51.32 -59.12 11.05
CA ALA A 156 51.54 -59.93 9.85
C ALA A 156 52.91 -60.64 9.87
N ILE A 157 53.96 -59.96 10.35
CA ILE A 157 55.31 -60.52 10.50
C ILE A 157 55.32 -61.64 11.54
N GLU A 158 54.69 -61.41 12.69
CA GLU A 158 54.56 -62.43 13.75
C GLU A 158 53.84 -63.68 13.25
N VAL A 159 52.74 -63.52 12.51
CA VAL A 159 51.99 -64.66 11.93
C VAL A 159 52.78 -65.41 10.86
N SER A 160 53.62 -64.72 10.07
CA SER A 160 54.51 -65.40 9.11
C SER A 160 55.65 -66.16 9.78
N SER A 161 56.19 -65.64 10.89
CA SER A 161 57.28 -66.28 11.65
C SER A 161 56.84 -67.53 12.44
N VAL A 162 55.53 -67.69 12.69
CA VAL A 162 54.96 -68.87 13.38
C VAL A 162 54.56 -69.98 12.39
N LYS A 163 54.61 -69.68 11.08
CA LYS A 163 54.21 -70.60 10.00
C LYS A 163 55.38 -71.30 9.30
N GLU A 164 56.62 -70.93 9.64
CA GLU A 164 57.86 -71.67 9.38
C GLU A 164 58.22 -72.52 10.60
#